data_AF-A0A1F2T832-F1
#
_entry.id   AF-A0A1F2T832-F1
#
_cell.length_a   1.000
_cell.length_b   1.000
_cell.length_c   1.000
_cell.angle_alpha   90.00
_cell.angle_beta   90.00
_cell.angle_gamma   90.00
#
_symmetry.space_group_name_H-M   'P 1'
#
loop_
_entity.id
_entity.type
_entity.pdbx_description
1 polymer ?
#
loop_
_entity_poly.entity_id
_entity_poly.type
_entity_poly.pdbx_seq_one_letter_code
_entity_poly.pdbx_strand_id
1 'polypeptide(L)'
;MTPILARLVALTDEAQTALGGRREVPVSRWPFRVGRHRRQLVDGDAAVGQERRGDSEPAENDLYLRETNGGHSLHISGTHFQIGLESDGFVLVDRGSACGTIVAGRRVGGHRRGGFARLRDGDEVVVGTSKSPYVFRFAVDDPAGLGHA
;
A
#
# COMPACT_ATOMS: atom_id res chain seq x y z
N MET A 1 26.60 0.71 0.17
CA MET A 1 25.39 -0.06 0.53
C MET A 1 24.35 0.27 -0.51
N THR A 2 23.94 -0.70 -1.32
CA THR A 2 22.83 -0.54 -2.26
C THR A 2 21.54 -0.37 -1.45
N PRO A 3 20.70 0.64 -1.73
CA PRO A 3 19.42 0.75 -1.03
C PRO A 3 18.59 -0.50 -1.33
N ILE A 4 18.01 -1.10 -0.29
CA ILE A 4 17.03 -2.17 -0.48
C ILE A 4 15.81 -1.57 -1.16
N LEU A 5 15.57 -1.98 -2.40
CA LEU A 5 14.44 -1.56 -3.21
C LEU A 5 13.42 -2.69 -3.28
N ALA A 6 12.18 -2.35 -2.96
CA ALA A 6 11.04 -3.20 -3.22
C ALA A 6 10.01 -2.44 -4.04
N ARG A 7 8.96 -3.12 -4.49
CA ARG A 7 7.86 -2.54 -5.25
C ARG A 7 6.54 -3.23 -4.93
N LEU A 8 5.46 -2.47 -5.09
CA LEU A 8 4.11 -3.01 -5.17
C LEU A 8 3.69 -3.02 -6.64
N VAL A 9 3.42 -4.20 -7.17
CA VAL A 9 2.98 -4.43 -8.54
C VAL A 9 1.47 -4.66 -8.55
N ALA A 10 0.71 -3.87 -9.29
CA ALA A 10 -0.73 -4.07 -9.45
C ALA A 10 -1.02 -5.36 -10.22
N LEU A 11 -1.87 -6.23 -9.67
CA LEU A 11 -2.28 -7.48 -10.30
C LEU A 11 -3.66 -7.40 -10.98
N THR A 12 -4.43 -6.35 -10.68
CA THR A 12 -5.77 -6.10 -11.23
C THR A 12 -5.84 -4.71 -11.87
N ASP A 13 -6.81 -4.53 -12.77
CA ASP A 13 -7.06 -3.25 -13.44
C ASP A 13 -7.47 -2.17 -12.42
N GLU A 14 -8.23 -2.53 -11.38
CA GLU A 14 -8.59 -1.61 -10.30
C GLU A 14 -7.38 -1.21 -9.46
N ALA A 15 -6.46 -2.12 -9.17
CA ALA A 15 -5.21 -1.80 -8.48
C ALA A 15 -4.33 -0.87 -9.34
N GLN A 16 -4.21 -1.14 -10.64
CA GLN A 16 -3.47 -0.28 -11.57
C GLN A 16 -4.11 1.11 -11.67
N THR A 17 -5.44 1.16 -11.77
CA THR A 17 -6.21 2.41 -11.75
C THR A 17 -6.03 3.15 -10.44
N ALA A 18 -5.99 2.44 -9.31
CA ALA A 18 -5.75 3.01 -7.98
C ALA A 18 -4.36 3.67 -7.85
N LEU A 19 -3.37 3.17 -8.62
CA LEU A 19 -2.04 3.77 -8.78
C LEU A 19 -1.98 4.89 -9.84
N GLY A 20 -3.12 5.31 -10.39
CA GLY A 20 -3.17 6.32 -11.46
C GLY A 20 -2.73 5.78 -12.82
N GLY A 21 -3.00 4.51 -13.11
CA GLY A 21 -2.67 3.83 -14.37
C GLY A 21 -1.28 3.19 -14.40
N ARG A 22 -0.49 3.31 -13.33
CA ARG A 22 0.84 2.69 -13.23
C ARG A 22 0.73 1.21 -12.85
N ARG A 23 1.57 0.36 -13.48
CA ARG A 23 1.64 -1.07 -13.16
C ARG A 23 2.35 -1.39 -11.85
N GLU A 24 3.24 -0.51 -11.40
CA GLU A 24 3.99 -0.70 -10.16
C GLU A 24 4.39 0.64 -9.53
N VAL A 25 4.71 0.60 -8.23
CA VAL A 25 5.22 1.72 -7.46
C VAL A 25 6.40 1.27 -6.61
N PRO A 26 7.53 2.00 -6.63
CA PRO A 26 8.68 1.67 -5.80
C PRO A 26 8.39 1.97 -4.32
N VAL A 27 8.90 1.07 -3.48
CA VAL A 27 8.91 1.14 -2.02
C VAL A 27 10.36 1.36 -1.60
N SER A 28 10.74 2.63 -1.44
CA SER A 28 12.13 3.06 -1.24
C SER A 28 12.39 3.76 0.09
N ARG A 29 11.37 3.89 0.93
CA ARG A 29 11.42 4.50 2.27
C ARG A 29 10.69 3.63 3.26
N TRP A 30 11.24 3.51 4.47
CA TRP A 30 10.71 2.65 5.51
C TRP A 30 10.40 3.49 6.76
N PRO A 31 9.22 3.33 7.39
CA PRO A 31 8.08 2.56 6.90
C PRO A 31 7.41 3.23 5.69
N PHE A 32 6.98 2.44 4.71
CA PHE A 32 6.21 2.91 3.57
C PHE A 32 4.71 2.80 3.87
N ARG A 33 4.05 3.94 4.04
CA ARG A 33 2.67 4.02 4.51
C ARG A 33 1.70 4.11 3.33
N VAL A 34 0.65 3.30 3.36
CA VAL A 34 -0.36 3.23 2.31
C VAL A 34 -1.75 3.52 2.88
N GLY A 35 -2.51 4.32 2.17
CA GLY A 35 -3.89 4.62 2.53
C GLY A 35 -4.71 5.11 1.35
N ARG A 36 -5.98 5.43 1.60
CA ARG A 36 -6.89 5.89 0.55
C ARG A 36 -6.75 7.39 0.30
N HIS A 37 -6.70 7.77 -0.97
CA HIS A 37 -6.91 9.14 -1.40
C HIS A 37 -8.33 9.60 -1.05
N ARG A 38 -8.48 10.59 -0.15
CA ARG A 38 -9.78 11.24 0.05
C ARG A 38 -9.99 12.19 -1.12
N ARG A 39 -11.04 11.99 -1.91
CA ARG A 39 -11.45 12.97 -2.93
C ARG A 39 -11.80 14.26 -2.20
N GLN A 40 -10.88 15.22 -2.18
CA GLN A 40 -11.29 16.60 -1.97
C GLN A 40 -11.99 16.97 -3.27
N LEU A 41 -13.30 17.21 -3.20
CA LEU A 41 -14.06 17.78 -4.30
C LEU A 41 -13.53 19.21 -4.48
N VAL A 42 -12.44 19.34 -5.22
CA VAL A 42 -12.04 20.60 -5.82
C VAL A 42 -12.01 20.31 -7.31
N ASP A 43 -12.91 20.99 -8.01
CA ASP A 43 -12.96 21.07 -9.46
C ASP A 43 -11.55 21.34 -10.02
N GLY A 44 -11.16 20.61 -11.07
CA GLY A 44 -9.96 20.91 -11.82
C GLY A 44 -9.04 19.72 -12.05
N ASP A 45 -8.96 19.34 -13.31
CA ASP A 45 -8.00 18.43 -13.92
C ASP A 45 -6.55 18.70 -13.43
N ALA A 46 -5.97 17.77 -12.66
CA ALA A 46 -4.55 17.78 -12.32
C ALA A 46 -4.03 16.35 -12.10
N ALA A 47 -3.41 15.87 -13.17
CA ALA A 47 -2.22 15.04 -13.25
C ALA A 47 -1.71 14.33 -11.98
N VAL A 48 -1.41 13.05 -12.19
CA VAL A 48 -0.45 12.26 -11.44
C VAL A 48 0.86 13.04 -11.30
N GLY A 49 1.01 13.71 -10.17
CA GLY A 49 2.23 14.36 -9.74
C GLY A 49 2.43 14.04 -8.28
N GLN A 50 3.68 14.05 -7.82
CA GLN A 50 3.96 14.44 -6.46
C GLN A 50 3.23 15.75 -6.23
N GLU A 51 2.03 15.71 -5.67
CA GLU A 51 1.35 16.93 -5.27
C GLU A 51 2.26 17.53 -4.20
N ARG A 52 2.98 18.59 -4.61
CA ARG A 52 3.61 19.54 -3.73
C ARG A 52 2.49 20.11 -2.87
N ARG A 53 2.13 19.37 -1.82
CA ARG A 53 1.31 19.88 -0.73
C ARG A 53 2.04 21.09 -0.20
N GLY A 54 1.37 22.24 -0.21
CA GLY A 54 1.87 23.44 0.44
C GLY A 54 2.23 23.12 1.89
N ASP A 55 3.53 23.14 2.17
CA ASP A 55 4.25 23.55 3.37
C ASP A 55 3.67 23.45 4.80
N SER A 56 2.63 22.67 5.13
CA SER A 56 2.16 22.68 6.54
C SER A 56 1.61 21.40 7.16
N GLU A 57 1.33 20.32 6.42
CA GLU A 57 0.91 19.06 7.06
C GLU A 57 1.74 17.87 6.53
N PRO A 58 2.41 17.09 7.41
CA PRO A 58 3.14 15.91 6.98
C PRO A 58 2.16 14.91 6.36
N ALA A 59 2.48 14.41 5.16
CA ALA A 59 1.65 13.40 4.51
C ALA A 59 1.58 12.15 5.41
N GLU A 60 0.37 11.78 5.84
CA GLU A 60 0.15 10.60 6.71
C GLU A 60 0.47 9.26 6.01
N ASN A 61 0.54 9.27 4.67
CA ASN A 61 0.91 8.14 3.82
C ASN A 61 1.92 8.56 2.74
N ASP A 62 2.76 7.61 2.34
CA ASP A 62 3.67 7.71 1.19
C ASP A 62 2.95 7.38 -0.13
N LEU A 63 1.94 6.51 -0.07
CA LEU A 63 1.08 6.13 -1.19
C LEU A 63 -0.40 6.33 -0.85
N TYR A 64 -1.09 7.08 -1.71
CA TYR A 64 -2.53 7.24 -1.65
C TYR A 64 -3.19 6.51 -2.83
N LEU A 65 -3.93 5.44 -2.54
CA LEU A 65 -4.68 4.65 -3.51
C LEU A 65 -6.01 5.33 -3.85
N ARG A 66 -6.32 5.46 -5.15
CA ARG A 66 -7.61 5.96 -5.62
C ARG A 66 -8.63 4.83 -5.62
N GLU A 67 -9.62 4.94 -4.74
CA GLU A 67 -10.73 3.99 -4.69
C GLU A 67 -11.82 4.45 -5.68
N THR A 68 -11.88 3.80 -6.84
CA THR A 68 -12.73 4.20 -7.98
C THR A 68 -14.09 3.51 -8.03
N ASN A 69 -14.37 2.54 -7.15
CA ASN A 69 -15.66 1.88 -7.16
C ASN A 69 -16.75 2.80 -6.63
N GLY A 70 -17.69 3.18 -7.50
CA GLY A 70 -18.93 3.90 -7.17
C GLY A 70 -19.95 3.09 -6.35
N GLY A 71 -19.50 2.03 -5.67
CA GLY A 71 -20.32 1.16 -4.82
C GLY A 71 -20.19 1.54 -3.35
N HIS A 72 -21.28 1.37 -2.61
CA HIS A 72 -21.47 1.79 -1.21
C HIS A 72 -20.48 1.21 -0.16
N SER A 73 -19.47 0.42 -0.56
CA SER A 73 -18.52 -0.24 0.34
C SER A 73 -17.08 0.18 0.06
N LEU A 74 -16.49 0.87 1.02
CA LEU A 74 -15.10 1.30 0.99
C LEU A 74 -14.21 0.15 1.48
N HIS A 75 -13.29 -0.30 0.65
CA HIS A 75 -12.27 -1.30 0.97
C HIS A 75 -11.02 -0.67 1.56
N ILE A 76 -10.66 0.55 1.13
CA ILE A 76 -9.41 1.19 1.51
C ILE A 76 -9.64 2.23 2.62
N SER A 77 -9.03 2.04 3.78
CA SER A 77 -9.04 3.05 4.86
C SER A 77 -8.08 4.21 4.55
N GLY A 78 -8.36 5.40 5.10
CA GLY A 78 -7.52 6.60 4.89
C GLY A 78 -6.07 6.41 5.32
N THR A 79 -5.84 5.65 6.40
CA THR A 79 -4.56 5.11 6.84
C THR A 79 -4.72 3.60 6.95
N HIS A 80 -4.30 2.85 5.93
CA HIS A 80 -4.68 1.43 5.82
C HIS A 80 -3.63 0.52 6.41
N PHE A 81 -2.43 0.52 5.82
CA PHE A 81 -1.32 -0.31 6.26
C PHE A 81 0.00 0.43 6.07
N GLN A 82 1.07 -0.15 6.57
CA GLN A 82 2.44 0.23 6.22
C GLN A 82 3.28 -1.01 5.95
N ILE A 83 4.33 -0.84 5.16
CA ILE A 83 5.37 -1.84 4.99
C ILE A 83 6.60 -1.35 5.76
N GLY A 84 7.09 -2.17 6.68
CA GLY A 84 8.31 -1.94 7.45
C GLY A 84 9.45 -2.82 6.95
N LEU A 85 10.66 -2.39 7.28
CA LEU A 85 11.87 -3.19 7.18
C LEU A 85 12.39 -3.43 8.60
N GLU A 86 12.40 -4.69 9.02
CA GLU A 86 12.90 -5.16 10.31
C GLU A 86 14.19 -5.97 10.09
N SER A 87 14.87 -6.38 11.16
CA SER A 87 16.11 -7.19 11.06
C SER A 87 15.93 -8.49 10.27
N ASP A 88 14.73 -9.09 10.34
CA ASP A 88 14.39 -10.36 9.68
C ASP A 88 13.71 -10.18 8.31
N GLY A 89 13.73 -8.97 7.75
CA GLY A 89 13.16 -8.62 6.45
C GLY A 89 11.90 -7.78 6.54
N PHE A 90 11.02 -7.90 5.54
CA PHE A 90 9.86 -7.02 5.43
C PHE A 90 8.66 -7.50 6.24
N VAL A 91 7.90 -6.53 6.73
CA VAL A 91 6.64 -6.76 7.45
C VAL A 91 5.57 -5.84 6.89
N LEU A 92 4.33 -6.34 6.83
CA LEU A 92 3.15 -5.52 6.63
C LEU A 92 2.43 -5.34 7.96
N VAL A 93 2.11 -4.09 8.31
CA VAL A 93 1.37 -3.73 9.52
C VAL A 93 0.07 -3.05 9.11
N ASP A 94 -1.08 -3.66 9.44
CA ASP A 94 -2.38 -3.03 9.34
C ASP A 94 -2.50 -1.94 10.40
N ARG A 95 -2.83 -0.71 9.98
CA ARG A 95 -2.83 0.50 10.83
C ARG A 95 -4.20 0.76 11.45
N GLY A 96 -4.96 -0.30 11.75
CA GLY A 96 -6.32 -0.19 12.29
C GLY A 96 -7.36 0.07 11.20
N SER A 97 -7.18 -0.55 10.03
CA SER A 97 -8.13 -0.39 8.94
C SER A 97 -9.50 -1.03 9.29
N ALA A 98 -10.55 -0.60 8.59
CA ALA A 98 -11.89 -1.15 8.78
C ALA A 98 -11.97 -2.61 8.27
N CYS A 99 -11.42 -2.87 7.08
CA CYS A 99 -11.56 -4.15 6.38
C CYS A 99 -10.41 -5.13 6.66
N GLY A 100 -9.25 -4.64 7.09
CA GLY A 100 -8.01 -5.41 7.17
C GLY A 100 -7.32 -5.49 5.82
N THR A 101 -6.19 -6.17 5.80
CA THR A 101 -5.43 -6.52 4.59
C THR A 101 -5.25 -8.03 4.55
N ILE A 102 -5.27 -8.68 3.39
CA ILE A 102 -4.90 -10.09 3.26
C ILE A 102 -3.49 -10.15 2.67
N VAL A 103 -2.59 -10.88 3.34
CA VAL A 103 -1.21 -11.10 2.89
C VAL A 103 -1.00 -12.60 2.73
N ALA A 104 -0.63 -13.05 1.53
CA ALA A 104 -0.45 -14.47 1.20
C ALA A 104 -1.63 -15.36 1.68
N GLY A 105 -2.86 -14.89 1.43
CA GLY A 105 -4.10 -15.58 1.85
C GLY A 105 -4.47 -15.45 3.32
N ARG A 106 -3.65 -14.84 4.18
CA ARG A 106 -3.94 -14.64 5.60
C ARG A 106 -4.41 -13.22 5.90
N ARG A 107 -5.54 -13.10 6.61
CA ARG A 107 -6.05 -11.80 7.06
C ARG A 107 -5.15 -11.19 8.14
N VAL A 108 -4.88 -9.89 8.00
CA VAL A 108 -4.10 -9.03 8.88
C VAL A 108 -4.97 -7.85 9.29
N GLY A 109 -5.25 -7.75 10.59
CA GLY A 109 -6.07 -6.67 11.16
C GLY A 109 -7.52 -6.65 10.70
N GLY A 110 -8.04 -5.43 10.50
CA GLY A 110 -9.46 -5.18 10.31
C GLY A 110 -10.21 -4.94 11.63
N HIS A 111 -11.47 -4.50 11.53
CA HIS A 111 -12.29 -4.08 12.68
C HIS A 111 -11.57 -3.09 13.60
N ARG A 112 -10.67 -2.25 13.05
CA ARG A 112 -9.85 -1.28 13.80
C ARG A 112 -8.89 -1.88 14.84
N ARG A 113 -8.57 -3.17 14.74
CA ARG A 113 -7.70 -3.85 15.70
C ARG A 113 -6.21 -3.75 15.36
N GLY A 114 -5.87 -3.45 14.10
CA GLY A 114 -4.50 -3.52 13.61
C GLY A 114 -3.99 -4.96 13.54
N GLY A 115 -2.75 -5.15 13.12
CA GLY A 115 -2.14 -6.47 13.04
C GLY A 115 -0.87 -6.44 12.21
N PHE A 116 -0.13 -7.54 12.20
CA PHE A 116 1.09 -7.64 11.40
C PHE A 116 1.22 -9.01 10.73
N ALA A 117 1.93 -9.03 9.61
CA ALA A 117 2.38 -10.25 8.95
C ALA A 117 3.77 -10.04 8.34
N ARG A 118 4.55 -11.13 8.28
CA ARG A 118 5.77 -11.14 7.47
C ARG A 118 5.38 -11.00 6.00
N LEU A 119 6.15 -10.20 5.27
CA LEU A 119 5.96 -9.94 3.85
C LEU A 119 7.18 -10.46 3.09
N ARG A 120 6.97 -11.37 2.16
CA ARG A 120 8.03 -12.01 1.37
C ARG A 120 7.91 -11.62 -0.08
N ASP A 121 9.02 -11.74 -0.80
CA ASP A 121 9.02 -11.57 -2.25
C ASP A 121 7.97 -12.49 -2.90
N GLY A 122 7.18 -11.92 -3.81
CA GLY A 122 6.09 -12.60 -4.49
C GLY A 122 4.76 -12.65 -3.73
N ASP A 123 4.70 -12.25 -2.45
CA ASP A 123 3.46 -12.30 -1.67
C ASP A 123 2.38 -11.40 -2.28
N GLU A 124 1.17 -11.95 -2.36
CA GLU A 124 -0.01 -11.18 -2.72
C GLU A 124 -0.53 -10.39 -1.50
N VAL A 125 -0.88 -9.12 -1.76
CA VAL A 125 -1.44 -8.16 -0.81
C VAL A 125 -2.78 -7.68 -1.35
N VAL A 126 -3.86 -8.18 -0.77
CA VAL A 126 -5.23 -7.71 -1.05
C VAL A 126 -5.61 -6.64 -0.03
N VAL A 127 -5.82 -5.41 -0.50
CA VAL A 127 -6.16 -4.27 0.37
C VAL A 127 -7.64 -4.29 0.66
N GLY A 128 -8.03 -4.72 1.86
CA GLY A 128 -9.43 -4.91 2.25
C GLY A 128 -9.76 -6.39 2.49
N THR A 129 -11.00 -6.77 2.17
CA THR A 129 -11.46 -8.17 2.29
C THR A 129 -11.15 -8.97 1.02
N SER A 130 -11.45 -10.27 1.00
CA SER A 130 -11.30 -11.13 -0.19
C SER A 130 -12.14 -10.71 -1.39
N LYS A 131 -13.12 -9.82 -1.20
CA LYS A 131 -13.92 -9.21 -2.28
C LYS A 131 -13.30 -7.93 -2.83
N SER A 132 -12.18 -7.48 -2.26
CA SER A 132 -11.53 -6.26 -2.72
C SER A 132 -10.84 -6.51 -4.05
N PRO A 133 -11.06 -5.65 -5.06
CA PRO A 133 -10.35 -5.76 -6.32
C PRO A 133 -8.95 -5.13 -6.24
N TYR A 134 -8.55 -4.54 -5.11
CA TYR A 134 -7.25 -3.88 -4.96
C TYR A 134 -6.17 -4.89 -4.55
N VAL A 135 -5.65 -5.61 -5.55
CA VAL A 135 -4.66 -6.68 -5.38
C VAL A 135 -3.30 -6.24 -5.90
N PHE A 136 -2.29 -6.38 -5.04
CA PHE A 136 -0.90 -6.09 -5.36
C PHE A 136 -0.02 -7.29 -5.09
N ARG A 137 1.10 -7.40 -5.80
CA ARG A 137 2.21 -8.29 -5.46
C ARG A 137 3.34 -7.47 -4.88
N PHE A 138 3.88 -7.91 -3.75
CA PHE A 138 5.14 -7.37 -3.24
C PHE A 138 6.32 -8.03 -3.98
N ALA A 139 7.25 -7.24 -4.51
CA ALA A 139 8.45 -7.75 -5.15
C ALA A 139 9.71 -7.03 -4.64
N VAL A 140 10.80 -7.77 -4.50
CA VAL A 140 12.10 -7.27 -4.03
C VAL A 140 13.06 -7.24 -5.22
N ASP A 141 13.66 -6.08 -5.49
CA ASP A 141 14.53 -5.90 -6.67
C ASP A 141 15.95 -6.43 -6.46
N ASP A 142 16.41 -6.55 -5.21
CA ASP A 142 17.68 -7.18 -4.86
C ASP A 142 17.60 -7.99 -3.54
N PRO A 143 17.29 -9.29 -3.60
CA PRO A 143 17.22 -10.15 -2.41
C PRO A 143 18.60 -10.40 -1.77
N ALA A 144 19.72 -10.08 -2.43
CA ALA A 144 21.07 -10.26 -1.87
C ALA A 144 21.42 -9.23 -0.78
N GLY A 145 20.68 -8.12 -0.71
CA GLY A 145 20.82 -7.10 0.34
C GLY A 145 20.23 -7.50 1.70
N LEU A 146 19.46 -8.59 1.77
CA LEU A 146 18.88 -9.14 3.02
C LEU A 146 19.80 -10.21 3.67
N GLY A 147 21.09 -10.19 3.33
CA GLY A 147 22.07 -11.21 3.68
C GLY A 147 22.11 -11.57 5.17
N HIS A 148 21.92 -12.87 5.39
CA HIS A 148 22.33 -13.69 6.53
C HIS A 148 23.41 -13.05 7.42
N ALA A 149 23.03 -12.74 8.66
CA ALA A 149 23.95 -12.73 9.79
C ALA A 149 24.01 -14.13 10.42
#